data_AF-A0A3D5PIJ1-F1
#
_entry.id   AF-A0A3D5PIJ1-F1
#
_cell.length_a   1.000
_cell.length_b   1.000
_cell.length_c   1.000
_cell.angle_alpha   90.00
_cell.angle_beta   90.00
_cell.angle_gamma   90.00
#
_symmetry.space_group_name_H-M   'P 1'
#
loop_
_entity.id
_entity.type
_entity.pdbx_description
1 polymer ?
#
loop_
_entity_poly.entity_id
_entity_poly.type
_entity_poly.pdbx_seq_one_letter_code
_entity_poly.pdbx_strand_id
1 'polypeptide(L)'
;MKTDRAMRIELGGSYGRDWDRAAARVIDRSFLPAFKEDRYQDGIKAGVTDTINTIVTPFLAGEEPPTGAPNNWVWAIVMAVVGGFGALIFKDKFVKLKKCPECGTRHLDRTRHVKNKATKMNTGDGDVITTCSNCSYRNVVPYTISRISSSSSKSSFGGGSSRGGGASGKW
;
A
#
# COMPACT_ATOMS: atom_id res chain seq x y z
N MET A 1 22.56 36.11 8.42
CA MET A 1 23.39 34.95 8.01
C MET A 1 22.46 33.76 7.88
N LYS A 2 22.47 33.04 6.75
CA LYS A 2 21.58 31.89 6.53
C LYS A 2 22.06 30.71 7.37
N THR A 3 21.36 30.45 8.47
CA THR A 3 21.47 29.24 9.29
C THR A 3 20.72 28.09 8.61
N ASP A 4 21.00 27.84 7.32
CA ASP A 4 20.27 26.81 6.60
C ASP A 4 20.75 25.44 7.11
N ARG A 5 19.98 24.83 8.03
CA ARG A 5 20.18 23.45 8.53
C ARG A 5 19.82 22.46 7.42
N ALA A 6 20.62 22.46 6.37
CA ALA A 6 20.44 21.65 5.18
C ALA A 6 21.80 21.11 4.71
N MET A 7 21.80 19.87 4.23
CA MET A 7 22.97 19.21 3.66
C MET A 7 22.60 18.47 2.38
N ARG A 8 23.59 18.21 1.55
CA ARG A 8 23.45 17.46 0.30
C ARG A 8 24.69 16.60 0.06
N ILE A 9 24.48 15.40 -0.45
CA ILE A 9 25.50 14.56 -1.06
C ILE A 9 25.26 14.58 -2.57
N GLU A 10 26.27 15.00 -3.32
CA GLU A 10 26.24 15.02 -4.78
C GLU A 10 27.04 13.85 -5.32
N LEU A 11 26.42 13.08 -6.21
CA LEU A 11 27.05 11.94 -6.84
C LEU A 11 27.41 12.28 -8.28
N GLY A 12 28.59 11.83 -8.73
CA GLY A 12 29.01 11.98 -10.12
C GLY A 12 28.10 11.19 -11.07
N GLY A 13 28.06 11.60 -12.34
CA GLY A 13 27.17 10.98 -13.34
C GLY A 13 27.36 9.47 -13.55
N SER A 14 28.52 8.93 -13.15
CA SER A 14 28.83 7.50 -13.18
C SER A 14 28.05 6.65 -12.18
N TYR A 15 27.60 7.23 -11.06
CA TYR A 15 26.90 6.48 -10.02
C TYR A 15 25.50 6.08 -10.49
N GLY A 16 24.79 6.89 -11.28
CA GLY A 16 23.43 6.56 -11.72
C GLY A 16 22.38 6.71 -10.61
N ARG A 17 21.11 6.84 -11.01
CA ARG A 17 20.02 7.33 -10.14
C ARG A 17 19.69 6.44 -8.94
N ASP A 18 19.99 5.16 -9.01
CA ASP A 18 19.65 4.25 -7.92
C ASP A 18 20.53 4.43 -6.68
N TRP A 19 21.73 5.01 -6.85
CA TRP A 19 22.62 5.38 -5.75
C TRP A 19 22.18 6.67 -5.03
N ASP A 20 21.33 7.49 -5.64
CA ASP A 20 20.74 8.67 -4.97
C ASP A 20 19.94 8.24 -3.74
N ARG A 21 19.22 7.11 -3.80
CA ARG A 21 18.49 6.56 -2.65
C ARG A 21 19.43 6.03 -1.57
N ALA A 22 20.58 5.49 -1.96
CA ALA A 22 21.61 5.07 -1.00
C ALA A 22 22.18 6.29 -0.26
N ALA A 23 22.48 7.37 -0.99
CA ALA A 23 22.90 8.64 -0.40
C ALA A 23 21.85 9.22 0.55
N ALA A 24 20.55 9.16 0.20
CA ALA A 24 19.48 9.65 1.07
C ALA A 24 19.42 8.90 2.39
N ARG A 25 19.53 7.56 2.35
CA ARG A 25 19.54 6.75 3.58
C ARG A 25 20.75 7.03 4.46
N VAL A 26 21.92 7.24 3.88
CA VAL A 26 23.13 7.59 4.63
C VAL A 26 22.96 8.96 5.31
N ILE A 27 22.40 9.95 4.61
CA ILE A 27 22.07 11.26 5.20
C ILE A 27 21.15 11.07 6.41
N ASP A 28 20.02 10.39 6.23
CA ASP A 28 19.00 10.26 7.27
C ASP A 28 19.47 9.47 8.50
N ARG A 29 20.30 8.43 8.30
CA ARG A 29 20.70 7.52 9.40
C ARG A 29 22.02 7.87 10.07
N SER A 30 22.93 8.55 9.37
CA SER A 30 24.32 8.74 9.84
C SER A 30 24.70 10.20 10.04
N PHE A 31 24.17 11.12 9.22
CA PHE A 31 24.48 12.54 9.34
C PHE A 31 23.46 13.29 10.21
N LEU A 32 22.18 13.23 9.83
CA LEU A 32 21.14 14.05 10.46
C LEU A 32 20.98 13.82 11.97
N PRO A 33 21.08 12.59 12.53
CA PRO A 33 20.92 12.39 13.97
C PRO A 33 21.92 13.19 14.81
N ALA A 34 23.21 13.17 14.44
CA ALA A 34 24.23 13.92 15.15
C ALA A 34 24.12 15.43 14.90
N PHE A 35 23.71 15.84 13.68
CA PHE A 35 23.51 17.24 13.35
C PHE A 35 22.35 17.87 14.13
N LYS A 36 21.29 17.11 14.44
CA LYS A 36 20.18 17.53 15.34
C LYS A 36 20.66 17.86 16.75
N GLU A 37 21.72 17.22 17.20
CA GLU A 37 22.34 17.42 18.51
C GLU A 37 23.51 18.41 18.46
N ASP A 38 23.66 19.15 17.35
CA ASP A 38 24.77 20.05 17.04
C ASP A 38 26.17 19.38 17.12
N ARG A 39 26.22 18.04 17.05
CA ARG A 39 27.44 17.22 17.03
C ARG A 39 27.96 17.00 15.61
N TYR A 40 28.32 18.09 14.95
CA TYR A 40 28.71 18.08 13.52
C TYR A 40 29.93 17.21 13.21
N GLN A 41 30.98 17.27 14.03
CA GLN A 41 32.19 16.49 13.81
C GLN A 41 31.92 14.98 13.85
N ASP A 42 31.15 14.53 14.84
CA ASP A 42 30.72 13.14 14.98
C ASP A 42 29.88 12.71 13.77
N GLY A 43 28.91 13.54 13.38
CA GLY A 43 28.04 13.29 12.24
C GLY A 43 28.79 13.20 10.90
N ILE A 44 29.80 14.06 10.70
CA ILE A 44 30.63 14.02 9.49
C ILE A 44 31.49 12.75 9.48
N LYS A 45 32.13 12.41 10.60
CA LYS A 45 32.97 11.21 10.68
C LYS A 45 32.14 9.95 10.42
N ALA A 46 31.02 9.79 11.13
CA ALA A 46 30.14 8.65 10.96
C ALA A 46 29.52 8.60 9.56
N GLY A 47 29.03 9.74 9.06
CA GLY A 47 28.40 9.86 7.75
C GLY A 47 29.33 9.58 6.57
N VAL A 48 30.59 10.05 6.64
CA VAL A 48 31.60 9.76 5.60
C VAL A 48 31.99 8.29 5.62
N THR A 49 32.24 7.69 6.79
CA THR A 49 32.51 6.26 6.90
C THR A 49 31.37 5.43 6.32
N ASP A 50 30.12 5.81 6.60
CA ASP A 50 28.95 5.10 6.09
C ASP A 50 28.77 5.29 4.56
N THR A 51 29.08 6.48 4.04
CA THR A 51 29.10 6.75 2.59
C THR A 51 30.12 5.86 1.89
N ILE A 52 31.33 5.72 2.45
CA ILE A 52 32.36 4.83 1.89
C ILE A 52 31.84 3.40 1.83
N ASN A 53 31.32 2.89 2.96
CA ASN A 53 30.90 1.49 3.06
C ASN A 53 29.64 1.16 2.24
N THR A 54 28.72 2.11 2.10
CA THR A 54 27.40 1.88 1.48
C THR A 54 27.35 2.29 0.01
N ILE A 55 28.23 3.20 -0.41
CA ILE A 55 28.24 3.77 -1.77
C ILE A 55 29.56 3.47 -2.47
N VAL A 56 30.68 3.94 -1.93
CA VAL A 56 31.97 3.92 -2.66
C VAL A 56 32.49 2.50 -2.84
N THR A 57 32.59 1.72 -1.76
CA THR A 57 33.15 0.36 -1.81
C THR A 57 32.33 -0.56 -2.73
N PRO A 58 30.99 -0.65 -2.60
CA PRO A 58 30.19 -1.51 -3.48
C PRO A 58 30.20 -1.02 -4.94
N PHE A 59 30.21 0.30 -5.18
CA PHE A 59 30.30 0.84 -6.54
C PHE A 59 31.62 0.46 -7.22
N LEU A 60 32.75 0.56 -6.51
CA LEU A 60 34.05 0.14 -7.02
C LEU A 60 34.17 -1.37 -7.23
N ALA A 61 33.42 -2.17 -6.45
CA ALA A 61 33.30 -3.60 -6.62
C ALA A 61 32.38 -4.01 -7.78
N GLY A 62 31.69 -3.06 -8.42
CA GLY A 62 30.73 -3.33 -9.50
C GLY A 62 29.40 -3.91 -9.02
N GLU A 63 29.07 -3.74 -7.74
CA GLU A 63 27.82 -4.22 -7.16
C GLU A 63 26.65 -3.28 -7.49
N GLU A 64 25.43 -3.81 -7.45
CA GLU A 64 24.23 -2.98 -7.58
C GLU A 64 24.00 -2.15 -6.30
N PRO A 65 23.42 -0.93 -6.40
CA PRO A 65 23.13 -0.13 -5.24
C PRO A 65 22.22 -0.89 -4.28
N PRO A 66 22.41 -0.75 -2.96
CA PRO A 66 21.53 -1.38 -1.99
C PRO A 66 20.11 -0.87 -2.24
N THR A 67 19.29 -1.66 -2.92
CA THR A 67 17.86 -1.36 -3.00
C THR A 67 17.33 -1.70 -1.62
N GLY A 68 16.62 -0.75 -1.00
CA GLY A 68 15.87 -1.06 0.22
C GLY A 68 14.84 -2.10 -0.21
N ALA A 69 15.21 -3.38 -0.12
CA ALA A 69 14.37 -4.49 -0.54
C ALA A 69 13.04 -4.24 0.15
N PRO A 70 11.93 -4.11 -0.61
CA PRO A 70 10.67 -3.85 0.01
C PRO A 70 10.42 -5.01 0.95
N ASN A 71 10.26 -4.64 2.22
CA ASN A 71 10.07 -5.58 3.31
C ASN A 71 8.87 -6.46 2.98
N ASN A 72 9.14 -7.72 2.63
CA ASN A 72 8.17 -8.69 2.12
C ASN A 72 6.87 -8.74 2.94
N TRP A 73 6.97 -8.51 4.25
CA TRP A 73 5.83 -8.46 5.16
C TRP A 73 4.88 -7.28 4.95
N VAL A 74 5.34 -6.10 4.50
CA VAL A 74 4.45 -4.97 4.16
C VAL A 74 3.66 -5.27 2.90
N TRP A 75 4.29 -5.86 1.87
CA TRP A 75 3.56 -6.34 0.70
C TRP A 75 2.58 -7.46 1.05
N ALA A 76 2.95 -8.35 1.97
CA ALA A 76 2.03 -9.36 2.50
C ALA A 76 0.82 -8.70 3.21
N ILE A 77 1.02 -7.64 3.99
CA ILE A 77 -0.07 -6.87 4.61
C ILE A 77 -0.94 -6.21 3.54
N VAL A 78 -0.35 -5.54 2.55
CA VAL A 78 -1.10 -4.89 1.47
C VAL A 78 -1.93 -5.91 0.70
N MET A 79 -1.36 -7.06 0.35
CA MET A 79 -2.06 -8.15 -0.34
C MET A 79 -3.13 -8.79 0.53
N ALA A 80 -2.91 -8.95 1.84
CA ALA A 80 -3.91 -9.45 2.78
C ALA A 80 -5.08 -8.48 2.93
N VAL A 81 -4.81 -7.17 3.00
CA VAL A 81 -5.85 -6.13 3.07
C VAL A 81 -6.63 -6.07 1.76
N VAL A 82 -5.95 -5.95 0.61
CA VAL A 82 -6.59 -5.88 -0.71
C VAL A 82 -7.35 -7.18 -1.02
N GLY A 83 -6.76 -8.34 -0.76
CA GLY A 83 -7.40 -9.65 -0.91
C GLY A 83 -8.60 -9.84 0.02
N GLY A 84 -8.48 -9.41 1.29
CA GLY A 84 -9.57 -9.41 2.26
C GLY A 84 -10.74 -8.54 1.84
N PHE A 85 -10.49 -7.30 1.40
CA PHE A 85 -11.51 -6.42 0.86
C PHE A 85 -12.15 -6.96 -0.43
N GLY A 86 -11.35 -7.55 -1.34
CA GLY A 86 -11.86 -8.22 -2.53
C GLY A 86 -12.81 -9.38 -2.18
N ALA A 87 -12.44 -10.23 -1.21
CA ALA A 87 -13.26 -11.34 -0.75
C ALA A 87 -14.61 -10.90 -0.17
N LEU A 88 -14.67 -9.73 0.50
CA LEU A 88 -15.92 -9.16 1.00
C LEU A 88 -16.88 -8.73 -0.12
N ILE A 89 -16.34 -8.17 -1.20
CA ILE A 89 -17.13 -7.67 -2.34
C ILE A 89 -17.68 -8.84 -3.17
N PHE A 90 -16.91 -9.92 -3.35
CA PHE A 90 -17.29 -11.05 -4.19
C PHE A 90 -17.99 -12.21 -3.47
N LYS A 91 -18.42 -12.04 -2.20
CA LYS A 91 -19.07 -13.10 -1.39
C LYS A 91 -20.23 -13.80 -2.10
N ASP A 92 -21.01 -13.08 -2.90
CA ASP A 92 -22.16 -13.67 -3.61
C ASP A 92 -21.73 -14.62 -4.73
N LYS A 93 -20.55 -14.43 -5.36
CA LYS A 93 -20.02 -15.37 -6.35
C LYS A 93 -19.61 -16.70 -5.73
N PHE A 94 -19.21 -16.68 -4.45
CA PHE A 94 -18.82 -17.88 -3.70
C PHE A 94 -20.02 -18.75 -3.27
N VAL A 95 -21.26 -18.27 -3.40
CA VAL A 95 -22.46 -19.07 -3.13
C VAL A 95 -22.54 -20.28 -4.07
N LYS A 96 -22.06 -20.15 -5.31
CA LYS A 96 -22.02 -21.24 -6.30
C LYS A 96 -21.08 -22.37 -5.90
N LEU A 97 -20.10 -22.11 -5.02
CA LEU A 97 -19.19 -23.14 -4.51
C LEU A 97 -19.77 -23.93 -3.32
N LYS A 98 -20.85 -23.43 -2.69
CA LYS A 98 -21.51 -24.13 -1.58
C LYS A 98 -22.35 -25.31 -2.11
N LYS A 99 -22.43 -26.37 -1.31
CA LYS A 99 -23.31 -27.52 -1.58
C LYS A 99 -24.75 -27.17 -1.17
N CYS A 100 -25.72 -27.60 -1.96
CA CYS A 100 -27.13 -27.53 -1.59
C CYS A 100 -27.38 -28.39 -0.33
N PRO A 101 -28.13 -27.90 0.67
CA PRO A 101 -28.41 -28.67 1.89
C PRO A 101 -29.36 -29.86 1.67
N GLU A 102 -30.18 -29.85 0.62
CA GLU A 102 -31.11 -30.94 0.32
C GLU A 102 -30.51 -32.00 -0.61
N CYS A 103 -29.91 -31.60 -1.74
CA CYS A 103 -29.42 -32.54 -2.76
C CYS A 103 -27.90 -32.66 -2.86
N GLY A 104 -27.13 -31.84 -2.12
CA GLY A 104 -25.66 -31.93 -2.07
C GLY A 104 -24.90 -31.42 -3.30
N THR A 105 -25.58 -31.07 -4.40
CA THR A 105 -24.94 -30.56 -5.63
C THR A 105 -24.58 -29.07 -5.54
N ARG A 106 -23.67 -28.59 -6.40
CA ARG A 106 -23.17 -27.21 -6.42
C ARG A 106 -23.86 -26.35 -7.49
N HIS A 107 -25.18 -26.31 -7.44
CA HIS A 107 -26.03 -25.52 -8.36
C HIS A 107 -26.93 -24.54 -7.62
N LEU A 108 -26.35 -23.80 -6.66
CA LEU A 108 -27.05 -22.73 -5.94
C LEU A 108 -26.90 -21.41 -6.71
N ASP A 109 -28.00 -20.74 -6.98
CA ASP A 109 -28.03 -19.38 -7.51
C ASP A 109 -28.69 -18.44 -6.50
N ARG A 110 -28.21 -17.20 -6.43
CA ARG A 110 -28.66 -16.21 -5.46
C ARG A 110 -29.01 -14.92 -6.18
N THR A 111 -30.28 -14.52 -6.08
CA THR A 111 -30.81 -13.29 -6.64
C THR A 111 -31.25 -12.35 -5.52
N ARG A 112 -31.17 -11.04 -5.79
CA ARG A 112 -31.57 -10.00 -4.85
C ARG A 112 -32.77 -9.26 -5.45
N HIS A 113 -33.88 -9.24 -4.73
CA HIS A 113 -35.07 -8.46 -5.11
C HIS A 113 -35.24 -7.31 -4.12
N VAL A 114 -35.21 -6.08 -4.63
CA VAL A 114 -35.48 -4.87 -3.82
C VAL A 114 -36.98 -4.64 -3.79
N LYS A 115 -37.57 -4.61 -2.59
CA LYS A 115 -38.99 -4.29 -2.40
C LYS A 115 -39.17 -2.78 -2.35
N ASN A 116 -38.49 -2.12 -1.41
CA ASN A 116 -38.48 -0.67 -1.27
C ASN A 116 -37.05 -0.13 -1.44
N LYS A 117 -36.88 0.86 -2.32
CA LYS A 117 -35.58 1.49 -2.57
C LYS A 117 -35.18 2.37 -1.38
N ALA A 118 -33.92 2.28 -0.96
CA ALA A 118 -33.37 3.18 0.04
C ALA A 118 -33.28 4.61 -0.52
N THR A 119 -33.54 5.59 0.35
CA THR A 119 -33.40 7.02 0.04
C THR A 119 -32.33 7.63 0.95
N LYS A 120 -32.11 8.96 0.86
CA LYS A 120 -31.23 9.66 1.79
C LYS A 120 -31.80 9.72 3.21
N MET A 121 -33.13 9.72 3.33
CA MET A 121 -33.84 9.90 4.61
C MET A 121 -34.32 8.58 5.21
N ASN A 122 -34.71 7.62 4.37
CA ASN A 122 -35.27 6.34 4.81
C ASN A 122 -34.44 5.15 4.31
N THR A 123 -34.31 4.13 5.16
CA THR A 123 -33.76 2.82 4.77
C THR A 123 -34.68 2.13 3.77
N GLY A 124 -34.10 1.29 2.91
CA GLY A 124 -34.86 0.39 2.03
C GLY A 124 -34.89 -1.03 2.57
N ASP A 125 -35.64 -1.90 1.89
CA ASP A 125 -35.75 -3.32 2.21
C ASP A 125 -35.86 -4.18 0.95
N GLY A 126 -35.42 -5.42 1.06
CA GLY A 126 -35.50 -6.40 -0.01
C GLY A 126 -35.35 -7.82 0.50
N ASP A 127 -35.46 -8.77 -0.41
CA ASP A 127 -35.29 -10.19 -0.13
C ASP A 127 -34.11 -10.74 -0.93
N VAL A 128 -33.28 -11.56 -0.27
CA VAL A 128 -32.30 -12.41 -0.93
C VAL A 128 -32.93 -13.78 -1.13
N ILE A 129 -33.10 -14.18 -2.39
CA ILE A 129 -33.68 -15.47 -2.77
C ILE A 129 -32.54 -16.37 -3.21
N THR A 130 -32.39 -17.52 -2.57
CA THR A 130 -31.41 -18.54 -2.95
C THR A 130 -32.16 -19.78 -3.44
N THR A 131 -31.93 -20.19 -4.67
CA THR A 131 -32.58 -21.35 -5.30
C THR A 131 -31.54 -22.36 -5.78
N CYS A 132 -31.94 -23.63 -5.85
CA CYS A 132 -31.14 -24.66 -6.51
C CYS A 132 -31.72 -24.96 -7.90
N SER A 133 -30.88 -25.08 -8.92
CA SER A 133 -31.34 -25.48 -10.27
C SER A 133 -31.57 -27.00 -10.41
N ASN A 134 -31.17 -27.80 -9.41
CA ASN A 134 -31.21 -29.26 -9.45
C ASN A 134 -32.28 -29.88 -8.53
N CYS A 135 -32.86 -29.11 -7.61
CA CYS A 135 -33.94 -29.55 -6.73
C CYS A 135 -34.87 -28.39 -6.38
N SER A 136 -35.94 -28.66 -5.62
CA SER A 136 -36.93 -27.67 -5.20
C SER A 136 -36.48 -26.74 -4.06
N TYR A 137 -35.21 -26.77 -3.67
CA TYR A 137 -34.70 -25.95 -2.57
C TYR A 137 -34.84 -24.46 -2.88
N ARG A 138 -35.57 -23.74 -2.00
CA ARG A 138 -35.76 -22.29 -2.06
C ARG A 138 -35.71 -21.69 -0.66
N ASN A 139 -34.80 -20.74 -0.47
CA ASN A 139 -34.66 -20.01 0.79
C ASN A 139 -34.77 -18.50 0.54
N VAL A 140 -35.59 -17.83 1.34
CA VAL A 140 -35.84 -16.39 1.25
C VAL A 140 -35.45 -15.76 2.57
N VAL A 141 -34.52 -14.80 2.52
CA VAL A 141 -34.04 -14.09 3.70
C VAL A 141 -34.24 -12.59 3.48
N PRO A 142 -35.01 -11.88 4.33
CA PRO A 142 -35.15 -10.44 4.22
C PRO A 142 -33.84 -9.74 4.60
N TYR A 143 -33.54 -8.61 3.96
CA TYR A 143 -32.40 -7.76 4.28
C TYR A 143 -32.76 -6.27 4.20
N THR A 144 -32.10 -5.49 5.04
CA THR A 144 -32.25 -4.03 5.08
C THR A 144 -31.19 -3.37 4.21
N ILE A 145 -31.58 -2.34 3.45
CA ILE A 145 -30.69 -1.54 2.62
C ILE A 145 -30.42 -0.23 3.36
N SER A 146 -29.15 0.00 3.69
CA SER A 146 -28.71 1.24 4.33
C SER A 146 -29.05 2.47 3.49
N ARG A 147 -29.35 3.59 4.15
CA ARG A 147 -29.58 4.89 3.50
C ARG A 147 -28.38 5.29 2.64
N ILE A 148 -28.65 6.03 1.56
CA ILE A 148 -27.60 6.50 0.65
C ILE A 148 -26.77 7.57 1.34
N SER A 149 -25.47 7.31 1.56
CA SER A 149 -24.50 8.30 2.06
C SER A 149 -23.61 8.83 0.94
N SER A 150 -23.23 10.10 1.02
CA SER A 150 -22.18 10.69 0.19
C SER A 150 -20.84 10.51 0.88
N SER A 151 -19.97 9.65 0.37
CA SER A 151 -18.56 9.62 0.78
C SER A 151 -17.65 9.80 -0.43
N SER A 152 -16.96 10.94 -0.42
CA SER A 152 -15.87 11.32 -1.32
C SER A 152 -14.52 11.03 -0.67
N SER A 153 -13.65 10.28 -1.34
CA SER A 153 -12.20 10.35 -1.13
C SER A 153 -11.47 9.57 -2.22
N LYS A 154 -11.01 10.28 -3.25
CA LYS A 154 -10.03 9.79 -4.23
C LYS A 154 -8.69 10.42 -3.87
N SER A 155 -7.77 9.67 -3.26
CA SER A 155 -6.40 10.13 -3.03
C SER A 155 -5.56 9.85 -4.28
N SER A 156 -5.21 10.92 -5.00
CA SER A 156 -4.29 10.88 -6.14
C SER A 156 -2.87 11.10 -5.63
N PHE A 157 -1.97 10.14 -5.85
CA PHE A 157 -0.53 10.29 -5.58
C PHE A 157 0.17 10.68 -6.89
N GLY A 158 0.59 11.95 -6.99
CA GLY A 158 1.40 12.46 -8.09
C GLY A 158 2.90 12.42 -7.74
N GLY A 159 3.70 11.76 -8.58
CA GLY A 159 5.16 11.71 -8.46
C GLY A 159 5.84 12.41 -9.63
N GLY A 160 6.50 13.54 -9.36
CA GLY A 160 7.34 14.26 -10.31
C GLY A 160 8.79 13.76 -10.28
N SER A 161 9.43 13.68 -11.45
CA SER A 161 10.85 13.31 -11.60
C SER A 161 11.72 14.56 -11.79
N SER A 162 12.91 14.60 -11.20
CA SER A 162 13.90 15.66 -11.42
C SER A 162 15.24 15.07 -11.83
N ARG A 163 15.84 15.66 -12.86
CA ARG A 163 17.09 15.26 -13.53
C ARG A 163 18.27 15.91 -12.79
N GLY A 164 19.15 15.10 -12.21
CA GLY A 164 20.36 15.53 -11.49
C GLY A 164 20.47 14.85 -10.14
N GLY A 165 21.27 13.79 -10.06
CA GLY A 165 21.30 12.84 -8.96
C GLY A 165 22.09 13.30 -7.74
N GLY A 166 21.54 13.02 -6.57
CA GLY A 166 22.09 13.33 -5.25
C GLY A 166 20.98 13.24 -4.21
N ALA A 167 21.35 13.30 -2.93
CA ALA A 167 20.40 13.31 -1.83
C ALA A 167 20.58 14.56 -0.97
N SER A 168 19.48 15.09 -0.44
CA SER A 168 19.51 16.24 0.47
C SER A 168 18.72 15.94 1.74
N GLY A 169 19.20 16.45 2.87
CA GLY A 169 18.52 16.34 4.16
C GLY A 169 18.52 17.67 4.90
N LYS A 170 17.58 17.81 5.83
CA LYS A 170 17.47 18.95 6.75
C LYS A 170 17.32 18.43 8.17
N TRP A 171 17.78 19.18 9.15
CA TRP A 171 17.72 18.79 10.56
C TRP A 171 17.31 19.95 11.47
#